data_AF-A0A7C4VD30-F1
#
_entry.id   AF-A0A7C4VD30-F1
#
_cell.length_a   1.000
_cell.length_b   1.000
_cell.length_c   1.000
_cell.angle_alpha   90.00
_cell.angle_beta   90.00
_cell.angle_gamma   90.00
#
_symmetry.space_group_name_H-M   'P 1'
#
loop_
_entity.id
_entity.type
_entity.pdbx_description
1 polymer ?
#
loop_
_entity_poly.entity_id
_entity_poly.type
_entity_poly.pdbx_seq_one_letter_code
_entity_poly.pdbx_strand_id
1 'polypeptide(L)'
;MTLAERFRELRKERGWRLKDVAEATGLSIPYLSDLERGRTNPSLDTLRTLAGAYGLSVHDLMAPVDFYGERTPAALPRGLAELLDDPVLGAEITPDWVEALARIELRGRRPENKRDWYEIYLHLKRVLEG
;
A
#
# COMPACT_ATOMS: atom_id res chain seq x y z
N MET A 1 -9.24 -7.48 3.47
CA MET A 1 -8.93 -8.60 4.40
C MET A 1 -7.48 -8.48 4.87
N THR A 2 -7.09 -9.15 5.94
CA THR A 2 -5.69 -9.24 6.38
C THR A 2 -4.89 -10.24 5.53
N LEU A 3 -3.56 -10.14 5.56
CA LEU A 3 -2.67 -11.08 4.85
C LEU A 3 -2.80 -12.52 5.39
N ALA A 4 -2.99 -12.67 6.70
CA ALA A 4 -3.21 -13.96 7.34
C ALA A 4 -4.50 -14.64 6.87
N GLU A 5 -5.58 -13.86 6.72
CA GLU A 5 -6.85 -14.33 6.16
C GLU A 5 -6.69 -14.74 4.71
N ARG A 6 -5.95 -13.96 3.91
CA ARG A 6 -5.67 -14.28 2.51
C ARG A 6 -4.95 -15.61 2.32
N PHE A 7 -3.93 -15.91 3.14
CA PHE A 7 -3.26 -17.21 3.10
C PHE A 7 -4.20 -18.38 3.42
N ARG A 8 -5.05 -18.20 4.44
CA ARG A 8 -6.03 -19.22 4.84
C ARG A 8 -7.09 -19.43 3.76
N GLU A 9 -7.55 -18.36 3.13
CA GLU A 9 -8.51 -18.38 2.03
C GLU A 9 -7.95 -19.18 0.86
N LEU A 10 -6.78 -18.82 0.32
CA LEU A 10 -6.13 -19.51 -0.80
C LEU A 10 -5.93 -21.00 -0.52
N ARG A 11 -5.52 -21.36 0.70
CA ARG A 11 -5.37 -22.76 1.10
C ARG A 11 -6.72 -23.49 1.06
N LYS A 12 -7.78 -22.88 1.60
CA LYS A 12 -9.12 -23.48 1.68
C LYS A 12 -9.78 -23.58 0.30
N GLU A 13 -9.63 -22.59 -0.56
CA GLU A 13 -10.14 -22.60 -1.94
C GLU A 13 -9.58 -23.77 -2.74
N ARG A 14 -8.31 -24.11 -2.51
CA ARG A 14 -7.67 -25.30 -3.10
C ARG A 14 -7.98 -26.62 -2.39
N GLY A 15 -8.72 -26.60 -1.29
CA GLY A 15 -8.96 -27.79 -0.46
C GLY A 15 -7.71 -28.33 0.23
N TRP A 16 -6.65 -27.54 0.36
CA TRP A 16 -5.36 -27.97 0.90
C TRP A 16 -5.34 -27.95 2.44
N ARG A 17 -4.64 -28.93 3.02
CA ARG A 17 -4.20 -28.92 4.42
C ARG A 17 -2.89 -28.15 4.53
N LEU A 18 -2.52 -27.74 5.74
CA LEU A 18 -1.23 -27.05 5.96
C LEU A 18 -0.02 -27.87 5.50
N LYS A 19 -0.09 -29.21 5.62
CA LYS A 19 0.96 -30.10 5.12
C LYS A 19 1.14 -30.03 3.60
N ASP A 20 0.06 -29.83 2.85
CA ASP A 20 0.11 -29.79 1.38
C ASP A 20 0.77 -28.49 0.93
N VAL A 21 0.51 -27.38 1.65
CA VAL A 21 1.21 -26.11 1.45
C VAL A 21 2.69 -26.25 1.81
N ALA A 22 3.01 -26.94 2.93
CA ALA A 22 4.39 -27.19 3.34
C ALA A 22 5.17 -27.98 2.28
N GLU A 23 4.56 -29.03 1.72
CA GLU A 23 5.15 -29.82 0.63
C GLU A 23 5.35 -28.97 -0.64
N ALA A 24 4.40 -28.10 -0.98
CA ALA A 24 4.50 -27.24 -2.17
C ALA A 24 5.50 -26.08 -2.03
N THR A 25 5.80 -25.63 -0.81
CA THR A 25 6.59 -24.41 -0.55
C THR A 25 7.94 -24.68 0.11
N GLY A 26 8.14 -25.86 0.69
CA GLY A 26 9.27 -26.16 1.56
C GLY A 26 9.24 -25.45 2.92
N LEU A 27 8.17 -24.70 3.24
CA LEU A 27 7.99 -24.01 4.51
C LEU A 27 7.49 -24.98 5.59
N SER A 28 7.88 -24.74 6.83
CA SER A 28 7.44 -25.59 7.94
C SER A 28 5.96 -25.40 8.26
N ILE A 29 5.27 -26.49 8.63
CA ILE A 29 3.87 -26.44 9.05
C ILE A 29 3.63 -25.45 10.21
N PRO A 30 4.47 -25.39 11.27
CA PRO A 30 4.32 -24.40 12.33
C PRO A 30 4.37 -22.96 11.81
N TYR A 31 5.32 -22.65 10.91
CA TYR A 31 5.45 -21.31 10.34
C TYR A 31 4.24 -20.93 9.49
N LEU A 32 3.74 -21.83 8.64
CA LEU A 32 2.50 -21.62 7.88
C LEU A 32 1.29 -21.41 8.81
N SER A 33 1.25 -22.15 9.92
CA SER A 33 0.24 -21.99 10.97
C SER A 33 0.29 -20.60 11.61
N ASP A 34 1.48 -20.09 11.89
CA ASP A 34 1.66 -18.77 12.49
C ASP A 34 1.33 -17.66 11.48
N LEU A 35 1.67 -17.83 10.21
CA LEU A 35 1.27 -16.93 9.12
C LEU A 35 -0.25 -16.82 9.00
N GLU A 36 -0.97 -17.95 8.95
CA GLU A 36 -2.44 -17.93 8.88
C GLU A 36 -3.12 -17.37 10.13
N ARG A 37 -2.42 -17.31 11.26
CA ARG A 37 -2.91 -16.69 12.51
C ARG A 37 -2.43 -15.25 12.69
N GLY A 38 -1.63 -14.72 11.76
CA GLY A 38 -1.05 -13.38 11.87
C GLY A 38 -0.06 -13.22 13.03
N ARG A 39 0.55 -14.32 13.49
CA ARG A 39 1.52 -14.30 14.60
C ARG A 39 2.94 -13.95 14.15
N THR A 40 3.19 -13.98 12.85
CA THR A 40 4.47 -13.64 12.24
C THR A 40 4.25 -12.99 10.88
N ASN A 41 5.20 -12.17 10.46
CA ASN A 41 5.18 -11.53 9.15
C ASN A 41 6.07 -12.30 8.17
N PRO A 42 5.60 -12.56 6.94
CA PRO A 42 6.41 -13.19 5.91
C PRO A 42 7.47 -12.21 5.37
N SER A 43 8.63 -12.74 4.98
CA SER A 43 9.58 -11.99 4.16
C SER A 43 9.06 -11.87 2.72
N LEU A 44 9.67 -11.01 1.91
CA LEU A 44 9.36 -10.94 0.47
C LEU A 44 9.64 -12.26 -0.25
N ASP A 45 10.66 -13.00 0.17
CA ASP A 45 10.98 -14.30 -0.40
C ASP A 45 9.93 -15.36 -0.04
N THR A 46 9.45 -15.36 1.20
CA THR A 46 8.30 -16.17 1.63
C THR A 46 7.05 -15.83 0.82
N LEU A 47 6.78 -14.54 0.58
CA LEU A 47 5.65 -14.11 -0.25
C LEU A 47 5.77 -14.61 -1.69
N ARG A 48 6.95 -14.54 -2.30
CA ARG A 48 7.21 -15.07 -3.65
C ARG A 48 7.00 -16.57 -3.70
N THR A 49 7.50 -17.30 -2.70
CA THR A 49 7.36 -18.75 -2.58
C THR A 49 5.89 -19.15 -2.47
N LEU A 50 5.13 -18.49 -1.59
CA LEU A 50 3.70 -18.74 -1.43
C LEU A 50 2.91 -18.38 -2.69
N ALA A 51 3.16 -17.20 -3.28
CA ALA A 51 2.50 -16.78 -4.51
C ALA A 51 2.74 -17.79 -5.64
N GLY A 52 3.99 -18.24 -5.82
CA GLY A 52 4.36 -19.27 -6.77
C GLY A 52 3.64 -20.60 -6.53
N ALA A 53 3.59 -21.08 -5.29
CA ALA A 53 2.83 -22.28 -4.94
C ALA A 53 1.34 -22.14 -5.28
N TYR A 54 0.77 -20.94 -5.15
CA TYR A 54 -0.60 -20.62 -5.52
C TYR A 54 -0.79 -20.22 -7.01
N GLY A 55 0.25 -20.26 -7.84
CA GLY A 55 0.17 -19.87 -9.25
C GLY A 55 -0.18 -18.40 -9.46
N LEU A 56 0.15 -17.55 -8.49
CA LEU A 56 -0.13 -16.11 -8.48
C LEU A 56 1.17 -15.31 -8.59
N SER A 57 1.05 -14.07 -9.04
CA SER A 57 2.09 -13.07 -8.77
C SER A 57 2.00 -12.59 -7.31
N VAL A 58 3.09 -12.00 -6.78
CA VAL A 58 3.04 -11.36 -5.45
C VAL A 58 2.00 -10.23 -5.44
N HIS A 59 1.85 -9.51 -6.56
CA HIS A 59 0.83 -8.48 -6.70
C HIS A 59 -0.58 -9.05 -6.50
N ASP A 60 -0.93 -10.14 -7.18
CA ASP A 60 -2.28 -10.72 -7.12
C ASP A 60 -2.57 -11.38 -5.77
N LEU A 61 -1.54 -11.89 -5.09
CA LEU A 61 -1.65 -12.36 -3.72
C LEU A 61 -2.00 -11.20 -2.78
N MET A 62 -1.37 -10.04 -2.96
CA MET A 62 -1.51 -8.88 -2.09
C MET A 62 -2.69 -7.97 -2.44
N ALA A 63 -3.22 -8.03 -3.66
CA ALA A 63 -4.30 -7.15 -4.13
C ALA A 63 -5.54 -7.11 -3.21
N PRO A 64 -6.01 -8.22 -2.61
CA PRO A 64 -7.16 -8.19 -1.69
C PRO A 64 -6.80 -7.76 -0.25
N VAL A 65 -5.52 -7.59 0.05
CA VAL A 65 -5.02 -7.38 1.41
C VAL A 65 -5.05 -5.90 1.78
N ASP A 66 -5.78 -5.58 2.84
CA ASP A 66 -5.82 -4.25 3.45
C ASP A 66 -4.60 -4.09 4.38
N PHE A 67 -3.74 -3.12 4.10
CA PHE A 67 -2.62 -2.80 4.98
C PHE A 67 -3.08 -1.90 6.13
N TYR A 68 -3.28 -2.48 7.32
CA TYR A 68 -3.66 -1.76 8.54
C TYR A 68 -2.48 -1.30 9.42
N GLY A 69 -1.26 -1.24 8.86
CA GLY A 69 -0.12 -0.65 9.57
C GLY A 69 -0.38 0.83 9.87
N GLU A 70 0.33 1.38 10.87
CA GLU A 70 0.47 2.83 10.98
C GLU A 70 0.89 3.33 9.60
N ARG A 71 0.00 4.06 8.93
CA ARG A 71 0.42 4.91 7.83
C ARG A 71 1.53 5.75 8.42
N THR A 72 2.75 5.60 7.91
CA THR A 72 3.77 6.61 8.19
C THR A 72 3.12 7.99 7.97
N PRO A 73 3.52 9.04 8.70
CA PRO A 73 3.00 10.40 8.49
C PRO A 73 3.10 10.90 7.03
N ALA A 74 3.75 10.13 6.14
CA ALA A 74 3.79 10.26 4.71
C ALA A 74 2.60 9.59 3.95
N ALA A 75 1.43 9.40 4.55
CA ALA A 75 0.22 9.33 3.74
C ALA A 75 -0.14 10.75 3.31
N LEU A 76 0.01 11.04 2.01
CA LEU A 76 -0.34 12.34 1.45
C LEU A 76 -1.75 12.75 1.89
N PRO A 77 -1.98 14.04 2.23
CA PRO A 77 -3.32 14.55 2.43
C PRO A 77 -4.22 14.13 1.27
N ARG A 78 -5.46 13.70 1.57
CA ARG A 78 -6.36 13.14 0.55
C ARG A 78 -6.51 14.06 -0.67
N GLY A 79 -6.74 15.36 -0.47
CA GLY A 79 -6.85 16.32 -1.56
C GLY A 79 -5.56 16.48 -2.38
N LEU A 80 -4.38 16.31 -1.75
CA LEU A 80 -3.10 16.35 -2.46
C LEU A 80 -2.91 15.07 -3.29
N ALA A 81 -3.25 13.90 -2.75
CA ALA A 81 -3.23 12.66 -3.51
C ALA A 81 -4.18 12.74 -4.73
N GLU A 82 -5.42 13.22 -4.53
CA GLU A 82 -6.40 13.43 -5.61
C GLU A 82 -5.91 14.43 -6.68
N LEU A 83 -5.04 15.38 -6.31
CA LEU A 83 -4.43 16.31 -7.26
C LEU A 83 -3.35 15.63 -8.11
N LEU A 84 -2.51 14.79 -7.51
CA LEU A 84 -1.44 14.09 -8.22
C LEU A 84 -1.96 13.03 -9.18
N ASP A 85 -3.10 12.40 -8.85
CA ASP A 85 -3.79 11.47 -9.74
C ASP A 85 -4.53 12.16 -10.91
N ASP A 86 -4.67 13.50 -10.89
CA ASP A 86 -5.32 14.25 -11.96
C ASP A 86 -4.34 14.52 -13.13
N PRO A 87 -4.56 13.94 -14.31
CA PRO A 87 -3.61 14.04 -15.42
C PRO A 87 -3.54 15.45 -16.04
N VAL A 88 -4.48 16.33 -15.72
CA VAL A 88 -4.51 17.71 -16.22
C VAL A 88 -3.86 18.66 -15.21
N LEU A 89 -4.22 18.53 -13.93
CA LEU A 89 -3.77 19.47 -12.89
C LEU A 89 -2.44 19.07 -12.24
N GLY A 90 -2.22 17.77 -12.04
CA GLY A 90 -1.06 17.24 -11.33
C GLY A 90 0.19 17.05 -12.19
N ALA A 91 0.07 17.13 -13.52
CA ALA A 91 1.14 16.75 -14.45
C ALA A 91 2.45 17.54 -14.29
N GLU A 92 2.38 18.79 -13.82
CA GLU A 92 3.55 19.65 -13.62
C GLU A 92 4.09 19.65 -12.18
N ILE A 93 3.47 18.90 -11.26
CA ILE A 93 3.87 18.87 -9.86
C ILE A 93 5.01 17.87 -9.68
N THR A 94 6.23 18.39 -9.56
CA THR A 94 7.43 17.56 -9.36
C THR A 94 7.47 16.95 -7.96
N PRO A 95 8.25 15.89 -7.73
CA PRO A 95 8.40 15.29 -6.40
C PRO A 95 8.80 16.29 -5.30
N ASP A 96 9.67 17.26 -5.62
CA ASP A 96 10.07 18.31 -4.66
C ASP A 96 8.87 19.18 -4.25
N TRP A 97 8.00 19.51 -5.21
CA TRP A 97 6.75 20.20 -4.93
C TRP A 97 5.80 19.35 -4.09
N VAL A 98 5.72 18.03 -4.32
CA VAL A 98 4.91 17.11 -3.49
C VAL A 98 5.36 17.14 -2.03
N GLU A 99 6.67 17.07 -1.78
CA GLU A 99 7.20 17.15 -0.42
C GLU A 99 6.92 18.48 0.26
N ALA A 100 7.08 19.59 -0.48
CA ALA A 100 6.79 20.93 0.03
C ALA A 100 5.31 21.07 0.39
N LEU A 101 4.41 20.69 -0.53
CA LEU A 101 2.97 20.75 -0.32
C LEU A 101 2.51 19.85 0.83
N ALA A 102 3.03 18.63 0.95
CA ALA A 102 2.63 17.69 2.00
C ALA A 102 2.89 18.20 3.43
N ARG A 103 3.79 19.17 3.60
CA ARG A 103 4.11 19.80 4.90
C ARG A 103 3.24 21.02 5.23
N ILE A 104 2.44 21.51 4.29
CA ILE A 104 1.67 22.76 4.46
C ILE A 104 0.47 22.54 5.39
N GLU A 105 0.37 23.41 6.39
CA GLU A 105 -0.81 23.57 7.24
C GLU A 105 -1.19 25.05 7.32
N LEU A 106 -2.43 25.37 6.98
CA LEU A 106 -2.98 26.71 7.01
C LEU A 106 -3.83 26.88 8.27
N ARG A 107 -3.32 27.64 9.24
CA ARG A 107 -3.98 27.87 10.54
C ARG A 107 -4.33 26.54 11.25
N GLY A 108 -3.42 25.58 11.21
CA GLY A 108 -3.58 24.25 11.81
C GLY A 108 -4.57 23.34 11.07
N ARG A 109 -5.02 23.72 9.87
CA ARG A 109 -5.86 22.88 9.01
C ARG A 109 -5.18 22.64 7.68
N ARG A 110 -5.46 21.49 7.09
CA ARG A 110 -5.01 21.17 5.73
C ARG A 110 -6.14 21.45 4.74
N PRO A 111 -5.80 21.83 3.50
CA PRO A 111 -6.78 21.92 2.44
C PRO A 111 -7.48 20.57 2.22
N GLU A 112 -8.79 20.60 2.03
CA GLU A 112 -9.62 19.38 2.02
C GLU A 112 -9.68 18.72 0.64
N ASN A 113 -9.65 19.51 -0.44
CA ASN A 113 -9.89 19.04 -1.81
C ASN A 113 -8.74 19.42 -2.76
N LYS A 114 -8.66 18.74 -3.91
CA LYS A 114 -7.58 18.93 -4.90
C LYS A 114 -7.48 20.33 -5.50
N ARG A 115 -8.59 21.07 -5.60
CA ARG A 115 -8.58 22.43 -6.16
C ARG A 115 -7.87 23.40 -5.23
N ASP A 116 -8.16 23.33 -3.94
CA ASP A 116 -7.48 24.16 -2.94
C ASP A 116 -5.97 23.88 -2.92
N TRP A 117 -5.57 22.61 -3.03
CA TRP A 117 -4.16 22.21 -3.15
C TRP A 117 -3.51 22.78 -4.41
N TYR A 118 -4.20 22.75 -5.54
CA TYR A 118 -3.70 23.29 -6.80
C TYR A 118 -3.55 24.82 -6.76
N GLU A 119 -4.50 25.54 -6.15
CA GLU A 119 -4.41 26.99 -5.97
C GLU A 119 -3.20 27.39 -5.13
N ILE A 120 -2.92 26.64 -4.06
CA ILE A 120 -1.72 26.85 -3.23
C ILE A 120 -0.46 26.60 -4.04
N TYR A 121 -0.39 25.51 -4.80
CA TYR A 121 0.72 25.21 -5.70
C TYR A 121 0.97 26.37 -6.69
N LEU A 122 -0.06 26.84 -7.40
CA LEU A 122 0.08 27.94 -8.36
C LEU A 122 0.57 29.23 -7.70
N HIS A 123 0.07 29.54 -6.51
CA HIS A 123 0.52 30.70 -5.76
C HIS A 123 1.99 30.61 -5.38
N LEU A 124 2.42 29.47 -4.82
CA LEU A 124 3.80 29.27 -4.42
C LEU A 124 4.74 29.26 -5.62
N LYS A 125 4.37 28.56 -6.70
CA LYS A 125 5.13 28.52 -7.96
C LYS A 125 5.38 29.93 -8.48
N ARG A 126 4.33 30.76 -8.57
CA ARG A 126 4.45 32.15 -9.02
C ARG A 126 5.34 33.01 -8.12
N VAL A 127 5.36 32.77 -6.81
CA VAL A 127 6.17 33.55 -5.86
C VAL A 127 7.63 33.11 -5.84
N LEU A 128 7.90 31.82 -6.05
CA LEU A 128 9.25 31.25 -5.96
C LEU A 128 9.97 31.18 -7.30
N GLU A 129 9.23 31.10 -8.41
CA GLU A 129 9.75 30.99 -9.77
C GLU A 129 9.46 32.22 -10.65
N GLY A 130 8.75 33.23 -10.12
CA GLY A 130 8.44 34.49 -10.80
C GLY A 130 9.33 35.64 -10.33
#